data_AF-A0A8K0UNP7-F1
#
_entry.id   AF-A0A8K0UNP7-F1
#
_cell.length_a   1.000
_cell.length_b   1.000
_cell.length_c   1.000
_cell.angle_alpha   90.00
_cell.angle_beta   90.00
_cell.angle_gamma   90.00
#
_symmetry.space_group_name_H-M   'P 1'
#
loop_
_entity.id
_entity.type
_entity.pdbx_description
1 polymer ?
#
loop_
_entity_poly.entity_id
_entity_poly.type
_entity_poly.pdbx_seq_one_letter_code
_entity_poly.pdbx_strand_id
1 'polypeptide(L)'
;GWTSALTKNLSLPAHIFQAAGYQYSTCDPARNAIATLPNLINHGNITGFLDQYKPDIAAAKRVGAEFVVGEYNSVSCSGKENVTNTFGQALWLADTVLYGATIDISRMYLHQGATLVFQSSVQANTYVSLSIFPSIPPKLTTHLTSLFSPGFSWYDQWYPTTSDRYGPPHAGPSFVALLLITETIGSSHKSQISLIPTPAFPQLAVYAVWDPVARPERDGPARVAVLNLATRNVTTTGEEESVVLDLGAYVRKKGRGGKKGAVVKRMTSPGLDSTDTRTATWAGQHFWDGKPNGKEVTEGLVNGKVTVKGSEGVLVFF
;
A
#
# COMPACT_ATOMS: atom_id res chain seq x y z
N GLY A 1 17.97 -5.34 16.62
CA GLY A 1 17.49 -4.33 17.60
C GLY A 1 17.12 -4.97 18.93
N TRP A 2 16.21 -4.36 19.70
CA TRP A 2 15.66 -4.93 20.95
C TRP A 2 15.06 -6.34 20.74
N THR A 3 14.46 -6.57 19.58
CA THR A 3 14.06 -7.89 19.04
C THR A 3 15.18 -8.93 19.17
N SER A 4 16.36 -8.65 18.63
CA SER A 4 17.52 -9.57 18.71
C SER A 4 18.01 -9.85 20.13
N ALA A 5 17.82 -8.91 21.07
CA ALA A 5 18.16 -9.10 22.47
C ALA A 5 17.10 -9.94 23.20
N LEU A 6 15.82 -9.69 22.94
CA LEU A 6 14.71 -10.48 23.48
C LEU A 6 14.77 -11.93 23.00
N THR A 7 15.06 -12.19 21.73
CA THR A 7 15.14 -13.57 21.22
C THR A 7 16.30 -14.37 21.80
N LYS A 8 17.42 -13.73 22.13
CA LYS A 8 18.54 -14.42 22.80
C LYS A 8 18.20 -14.79 24.25
N ASN A 9 17.32 -14.02 24.89
CA ASN A 9 17.04 -14.12 26.32
C ASN A 9 15.67 -14.75 26.64
N LEU A 10 14.82 -14.98 25.64
CA LEU A 10 13.53 -15.65 25.74
C LEU A 10 13.54 -16.91 24.87
N SER A 11 13.16 -18.05 25.44
CA SER A 11 12.83 -19.27 24.69
C SER A 11 11.51 -19.08 23.95
N LEU A 12 11.50 -18.20 22.94
CA LEU A 12 10.39 -18.08 22.00
C LEU A 12 10.33 -19.36 21.15
N PRO A 13 9.14 -19.74 20.64
CA PRO A 13 9.04 -20.84 19.69
C PRO A 13 10.12 -20.68 18.62
N ALA A 14 10.82 -21.77 18.29
CA ALA A 14 11.68 -21.77 17.13
C ALA A 14 10.84 -21.30 15.92
N HIS A 15 11.48 -20.64 14.95
CA HIS A 15 10.97 -20.39 13.58
C HIS A 15 10.43 -18.99 13.21
N ILE A 16 10.12 -18.06 14.13
CA ILE A 16 9.62 -16.72 13.73
C ILE A 16 10.23 -15.58 14.54
N PHE A 17 10.80 -14.59 13.86
CA PHE A 17 11.08 -13.26 14.41
C PHE A 17 9.99 -12.31 13.96
N GLN A 18 9.46 -11.53 14.89
CA GLN A 18 8.37 -10.61 14.63
C GLN A 18 8.76 -9.18 15.00
N ALA A 19 8.43 -8.26 14.10
CA ALA A 19 8.42 -6.82 14.37
C ALA A 19 7.03 -6.23 14.09
N ALA A 20 6.84 -4.99 14.52
CA ALA A 20 5.72 -4.16 14.14
C ALA A 20 6.24 -2.76 13.85
N GLY A 21 5.57 -1.99 13.01
CA GLY A 21 5.99 -0.62 12.76
C GLY A 21 5.09 0.18 11.85
N TYR A 22 5.16 1.50 12.04
CA TYR A 22 4.50 2.48 11.20
C TYR A 22 5.53 3.49 10.73
N GLN A 23 5.46 3.92 9.48
CA GLN A 23 6.46 4.82 8.91
C GLN A 23 6.44 6.20 9.57
N TYR A 24 5.25 6.74 9.80
CA TYR A 24 5.05 8.01 10.50
C TYR A 24 4.09 7.86 11.69
N SER A 25 3.79 8.97 12.37
CA SER A 25 2.96 8.97 13.56
C SER A 25 2.19 10.28 13.72
N THR A 26 0.93 10.19 14.17
CA THR A 26 0.15 11.34 14.65
C THR A 26 0.06 11.40 16.19
N CYS A 27 0.87 10.61 16.89
CA CYS A 27 0.84 10.52 18.35
C CYS A 27 1.36 11.78 19.05
N ASP A 28 2.11 12.65 18.36
CA ASP A 28 2.57 13.96 18.84
C ASP A 28 2.63 14.98 17.70
N PRO A 29 2.67 16.30 18.02
CA PRO A 29 2.63 17.36 17.00
C PRO A 29 3.78 17.35 16.00
N ALA A 30 5.01 17.01 16.45
CA ALA A 30 6.19 17.09 15.60
C ALA A 30 6.17 15.99 14.52
N ARG A 31 5.85 14.75 14.91
CA ARG A 31 5.69 13.65 13.94
C ARG A 31 4.43 13.82 13.09
N ASN A 32 3.36 14.39 13.65
CA ASN A 32 2.15 14.68 12.87
C ASN A 32 2.42 15.68 11.75
N ALA A 33 3.23 16.71 11.99
CA ALA A 33 3.54 17.75 11.00
C ALA A 33 4.22 17.17 9.73
N ILE A 34 5.02 16.12 9.87
CA ILE A 34 5.74 15.49 8.75
C ILE A 34 5.00 14.32 8.12
N ALA A 35 3.92 13.82 8.73
CA ALA A 35 3.06 12.80 8.12
C ALA A 35 2.22 13.41 6.98
N THR A 36 2.83 13.64 5.82
CA THR A 36 2.20 14.27 4.65
C THR A 36 2.27 13.34 3.46
N LEU A 37 1.39 13.53 2.46
CA LEU A 37 1.42 12.72 1.24
C LEU A 37 2.79 12.71 0.53
N PRO A 38 3.49 13.84 0.32
CA PRO A 38 4.81 13.82 -0.32
C PRO A 38 5.89 13.05 0.48
N ASN A 39 5.78 13.04 1.81
CA ASN A 39 6.72 12.30 2.67
C ASN A 39 6.37 10.81 2.75
N LEU A 40 5.08 10.49 2.75
CA LEU A 40 4.58 9.13 2.80
C LEU A 40 4.79 8.42 1.47
N ILE A 41 4.41 9.06 0.37
CA ILE A 41 4.47 8.50 -0.98
C ILE A 41 5.80 8.88 -1.62
N ASN A 42 6.85 8.29 -1.07
CA ASN A 42 8.21 8.52 -1.54
C ASN A 42 8.99 7.20 -1.45
N HIS A 43 9.46 6.71 -2.60
CA HIS A 43 10.09 5.38 -2.67
C HIS A 43 11.32 5.28 -1.75
N GLY A 44 12.13 6.34 -1.68
CA GLY A 44 13.28 6.40 -0.79
C GLY A 44 12.89 6.35 0.69
N ASN A 45 11.83 7.05 1.08
CA ASN A 45 11.35 7.01 2.46
C ASN A 45 10.72 5.65 2.82
N ILE A 46 10.00 5.01 1.89
CA ILE A 46 9.37 3.69 2.07
C ILE A 46 10.44 2.61 2.23
N THR A 47 11.41 2.59 1.32
CA THR A 47 12.53 1.64 1.39
C THR A 47 13.40 1.89 2.62
N GLY A 48 13.70 3.15 2.96
CA GLY A 48 14.39 3.52 4.19
C GLY A 48 13.66 3.11 5.47
N PHE A 49 12.32 3.07 5.46
CA PHE A 49 11.52 2.53 6.56
C PHE A 49 11.70 1.03 6.71
N LEU A 50 11.55 0.27 5.62
CA LEU A 50 11.68 -1.19 5.63
C LEU A 50 13.12 -1.67 5.88
N ASP A 51 14.11 -0.87 5.46
CA ASP A 51 15.53 -1.15 5.66
C ASP A 51 15.94 -1.24 7.12
N GLN A 52 15.17 -0.64 8.02
CA GLN A 52 15.36 -0.77 9.47
C GLN A 52 15.21 -2.24 9.94
N TYR A 53 14.49 -3.08 9.19
CA TYR A 53 14.31 -4.49 9.49
C TYR A 53 15.45 -5.39 8.99
N LYS A 54 16.31 -4.93 8.06
CA LYS A 54 17.40 -5.75 7.49
C LYS A 54 18.28 -6.45 8.54
N PRO A 55 18.68 -5.80 9.66
CA PRO A 55 19.45 -6.48 10.72
C PRO A 55 18.69 -7.63 11.40
N ASP A 56 17.38 -7.46 11.59
CA ASP A 56 16.54 -8.47 12.24
C ASP A 56 16.21 -9.62 11.28
N ILE A 57 16.00 -9.32 9.99
CA ILE A 57 15.89 -10.32 8.91
C ILE A 57 17.18 -11.16 8.84
N ALA A 58 18.34 -10.52 8.84
CA ALA A 58 19.62 -11.23 8.86
C ALA A 58 19.80 -12.08 10.11
N ALA A 59 19.29 -11.63 11.26
CA ALA A 59 19.31 -12.41 12.49
C ALA A 59 18.39 -13.63 12.44
N ALA A 60 17.18 -13.50 11.88
CA ALA A 60 16.25 -14.60 11.70
C ALA A 60 16.86 -15.69 10.80
N LYS A 61 17.41 -15.28 9.66
CA LYS A 61 18.07 -16.20 8.72
C LYS A 61 19.23 -16.97 9.32
N ARG A 62 20.05 -16.35 10.19
CA ARG A 62 21.19 -17.03 10.85
C ARG A 62 20.77 -18.21 11.73
N VAL A 63 19.52 -18.24 12.18
CA VAL A 63 18.98 -19.32 13.02
C VAL A 63 17.93 -20.15 12.28
N GLY A 64 17.82 -20.01 10.96
CA GLY A 64 16.83 -20.72 10.15
C GLY A 64 15.38 -20.33 10.45
N ALA A 65 15.15 -19.12 10.96
CA ALA A 65 13.82 -18.57 11.23
C ALA A 65 13.36 -17.61 10.12
N GLU A 66 12.05 -17.48 9.99
CA GLU A 66 11.42 -16.45 9.17
C GLU A 66 11.38 -15.11 9.90
N PHE A 67 11.33 -14.02 9.14
CA PHE A 67 11.03 -12.69 9.68
C PHE A 67 9.66 -12.23 9.18
N VAL A 68 8.80 -11.82 10.11
CA VAL A 68 7.44 -11.35 9.83
C VAL A 68 7.22 -9.97 10.42
N VAL A 69 6.43 -9.16 9.73
CA VAL A 69 5.92 -7.89 10.27
C VAL A 69 4.48 -8.14 10.74
N GLY A 70 4.33 -8.42 12.04
CA GLY A 70 3.08 -8.84 12.67
C GLY A 70 2.02 -7.75 12.78
N GLU A 71 2.42 -6.49 12.63
CA GLU A 71 1.52 -5.35 12.52
C GLU A 71 2.24 -4.21 11.79
N TYR A 72 1.64 -3.65 10.75
CA TYR A 72 2.13 -2.42 10.14
C TYR A 72 1.01 -1.57 9.55
N ASN A 73 1.27 -0.27 9.41
CA ASN A 73 0.54 0.62 8.52
C ASN A 73 1.35 1.92 8.28
N SER A 74 0.80 2.89 7.56
CA SER A 74 1.51 4.10 7.13
C SER A 74 1.80 5.07 8.26
N VAL A 75 0.77 5.40 9.05
CA VAL A 75 0.85 6.41 10.11
C VAL A 75 0.21 5.87 11.38
N SER A 76 0.97 5.75 12.46
CA SER A 76 0.47 5.25 13.75
C SER A 76 -0.47 6.25 14.43
N CYS A 77 -1.06 5.81 15.55
CA CYS A 77 -2.11 6.51 16.27
C CYS A 77 -3.35 6.74 15.40
N SER A 78 -3.94 5.69 14.80
CA SER A 78 -5.19 5.76 14.01
C SER A 78 -5.10 6.49 12.64
N GLY A 79 -3.90 6.74 12.11
CA GLY A 79 -3.71 7.31 10.78
C GLY A 79 -3.87 8.83 10.72
N LYS A 80 -3.98 9.39 9.52
CA LYS A 80 -4.15 10.83 9.32
C LYS A 80 -5.14 11.13 8.19
N GLU A 81 -6.12 11.96 8.50
CA GLU A 81 -7.10 12.45 7.54
C GLU A 81 -6.43 13.16 6.36
N ASN A 82 -6.96 12.92 5.16
CA ASN A 82 -6.46 13.41 3.88
C ASN A 82 -5.02 12.97 3.55
N VAL A 83 -4.51 11.95 4.23
CA VAL A 83 -3.21 11.33 3.95
C VAL A 83 -3.35 9.82 3.86
N THR A 84 -3.84 9.16 4.90
CA THR A 84 -3.90 7.69 4.93
C THR A 84 -5.23 7.12 4.45
N ASN A 85 -6.25 7.95 4.28
CA ASN A 85 -7.55 7.62 3.69
C ASN A 85 -7.66 8.01 2.21
N THR A 86 -6.54 8.21 1.52
CA THR A 86 -6.52 8.61 0.10
C THR A 86 -5.99 7.50 -0.80
N PHE A 87 -6.06 7.68 -2.11
CA PHE A 87 -5.43 6.78 -3.09
C PHE A 87 -3.90 6.67 -2.91
N GLY A 88 -3.25 7.69 -2.35
CA GLY A 88 -1.83 7.63 -2.01
C GLY A 88 -1.50 6.44 -1.10
N GLN A 89 -2.37 6.14 -0.13
CA GLN A 89 -2.24 4.95 0.70
C GLN A 89 -2.18 3.65 -0.14
N ALA A 90 -2.87 3.58 -1.29
CA ALA A 90 -2.81 2.43 -2.18
C ALA A 90 -1.40 2.21 -2.75
N LEU A 91 -0.77 3.29 -3.25
CA LEU A 91 0.59 3.24 -3.78
C LEU A 91 1.61 2.96 -2.69
N TRP A 92 1.45 3.56 -1.51
CA TRP A 92 2.28 3.27 -0.34
C TRP A 92 2.25 1.80 0.03
N LEU A 93 1.05 1.21 0.12
CA LEU A 93 0.88 -0.20 0.46
C LEU A 93 1.51 -1.12 -0.58
N ALA A 94 1.27 -0.85 -1.86
CA ALA A 94 1.85 -1.61 -2.95
C ALA A 94 3.38 -1.60 -2.88
N ASP A 95 4.00 -0.42 -2.73
CA ASP A 95 5.46 -0.29 -2.67
C ASP A 95 6.04 -0.95 -1.41
N THR A 96 5.38 -0.75 -0.26
CA THR A 96 5.80 -1.33 1.02
C THR A 96 5.80 -2.86 0.98
N VAL A 97 4.73 -3.48 0.48
CA VAL A 97 4.63 -4.95 0.45
C VAL A 97 5.58 -5.55 -0.59
N LEU A 98 5.64 -4.96 -1.79
CA LEU A 98 6.50 -5.47 -2.86
C LEU A 98 7.98 -5.31 -2.48
N TYR A 99 8.39 -4.17 -1.92
CA TYR A 99 9.76 -4.00 -1.41
C TYR A 99 10.06 -4.95 -0.25
N GLY A 100 9.14 -5.09 0.71
CA GLY A 100 9.28 -6.01 1.84
C GLY A 100 9.59 -7.43 1.38
N ALA A 101 8.92 -7.90 0.32
CA ALA A 101 9.19 -9.20 -0.28
C ALA A 101 10.59 -9.29 -0.90
N THR A 102 11.13 -8.20 -1.48
CA THR A 102 12.49 -8.19 -2.06
C THR A 102 13.61 -8.26 -1.04
N ILE A 103 13.34 -7.90 0.22
CA ILE A 103 14.32 -7.96 1.32
C ILE A 103 14.08 -9.15 2.25
N ASP A 104 13.30 -10.13 1.83
CA ASP A 104 12.98 -11.37 2.56
C ASP A 104 12.14 -11.21 3.83
N ILE A 105 11.18 -10.27 3.84
CA ILE A 105 10.07 -10.32 4.79
C ILE A 105 9.10 -11.40 4.32
N SER A 106 8.90 -12.43 5.15
CA SER A 106 8.08 -13.59 4.78
C SER A 106 6.59 -13.27 4.75
N ARG A 107 6.12 -12.47 5.71
CA ARG A 107 4.70 -12.10 5.89
C ARG A 107 4.57 -10.71 6.49
N MET A 108 3.57 -9.96 6.04
CA MET A 108 3.23 -8.64 6.56
C MET A 108 1.74 -8.56 6.85
N TYR A 109 1.38 -8.16 8.06
CA TYR A 109 -0.01 -8.09 8.53
C TYR A 109 -0.44 -6.64 8.68
N LEU A 110 -1.31 -6.20 7.76
CA LEU A 110 -1.76 -4.82 7.71
C LEU A 110 -2.74 -4.56 8.86
N HIS A 111 -2.44 -3.58 9.70
CA HIS A 111 -3.32 -3.20 10.79
C HIS A 111 -4.62 -2.59 10.24
N GLN A 112 -5.75 -3.01 10.81
CA GLN A 112 -7.09 -2.57 10.47
C GLN A 112 -7.90 -2.44 11.76
N GLY A 113 -8.88 -1.54 11.78
CA GLY A 113 -9.93 -1.55 12.77
C GLY A 113 -10.02 -0.29 13.62
N ALA A 114 -10.69 -0.46 14.76
CA ALA A 114 -11.24 0.67 15.49
C ALA A 114 -10.18 1.66 15.99
N THR A 115 -10.51 2.94 16.00
CA THR A 115 -9.67 3.97 16.62
C THR A 115 -9.59 3.71 18.11
N LEU A 116 -8.38 3.49 18.61
CA LEU A 116 -8.14 3.42 20.04
C LEU A 116 -8.12 4.85 20.59
N VAL A 117 -8.99 5.12 21.56
CA VAL A 117 -8.90 6.32 22.40
C VAL A 117 -7.74 6.06 23.39
N PHE A 118 -6.86 7.03 23.57
CA PHE A 118 -5.69 6.98 24.49
C PHE A 118 -4.41 6.28 23.98
N GLN A 119 -4.09 6.33 22.69
CA GLN A 119 -2.77 5.88 22.21
C GLN A 119 -1.64 6.89 22.55
N SER A 120 -2.00 8.13 22.88
CA SER A 120 -1.13 9.19 23.42
C SER A 120 -1.94 10.24 24.17
N SER A 121 -1.34 10.94 25.14
CA SER A 121 -1.97 12.05 25.88
C SER A 121 -2.21 13.31 25.04
N VAL A 122 -1.64 13.37 23.83
CA VAL A 122 -1.72 14.52 22.90
C VAL A 122 -2.03 14.07 21.47
N GLN A 123 -2.68 12.92 21.31
CA GLN A 123 -3.07 12.38 20.00
C GLN A 123 -4.01 13.34 19.26
N ALA A 124 -3.65 13.69 18.03
CA ALA A 124 -4.37 14.71 17.25
C ALA A 124 -5.70 14.22 16.66
N ASN A 125 -5.94 12.91 16.58
CA ASN A 125 -7.06 12.31 15.86
C ASN A 125 -7.99 11.46 16.74
N THR A 126 -8.09 11.77 18.04
CA THR A 126 -9.07 11.12 18.90
C THR A 126 -10.50 11.44 18.46
N TYR A 127 -11.36 10.42 18.36
CA TYR A 127 -12.81 10.57 18.15
C TYR A 127 -13.53 11.25 19.33
N VAL A 128 -12.78 11.57 20.40
CA VAL A 128 -13.29 12.27 21.58
C VAL A 128 -12.80 13.71 21.54
N SER A 129 -13.71 14.64 21.25
CA SER A 129 -13.50 16.07 21.48
C SER A 129 -14.31 16.51 22.71
N LEU A 130 -13.60 16.73 23.83
CA LEU A 130 -13.89 17.67 24.92
C LEU A 130 -15.37 18.04 25.24
N SER A 131 -16.16 17.12 25.77
CA SER A 131 -17.32 17.48 26.62
C SER A 131 -17.39 16.71 27.94
N ILE A 132 -16.23 16.26 28.46
CA ILE A 132 -16.07 15.92 29.88
C ILE A 132 -15.93 17.22 30.73
N PHE A 133 -16.32 18.38 30.19
CA PHE A 133 -16.32 19.69 30.87
C PHE A 133 -17.78 20.12 31.19
N PRO A 134 -18.11 20.53 32.43
CA PRO A 134 -19.50 20.69 32.92
C PRO A 134 -20.26 21.93 32.41
N SER A 135 -19.89 22.56 31.30
CA SER A 135 -20.51 23.84 30.90
C SER A 135 -20.36 24.15 29.42
N ILE A 136 -21.36 23.76 28.62
CA ILE A 136 -21.50 24.11 27.20
C ILE A 136 -22.74 25.01 27.01
N PRO A 137 -22.61 26.20 26.40
CA PRO A 137 -23.76 27.04 26.03
C PRO A 137 -24.53 26.51 24.79
N PRO A 138 -25.81 26.88 24.60
CA PRO A 138 -26.81 26.09 23.85
C PRO A 138 -26.70 26.08 22.31
N LYS A 139 -25.59 26.54 21.71
CA LYS A 139 -25.49 26.72 20.25
C LYS A 139 -24.49 25.79 19.52
N LEU A 140 -23.98 24.76 20.19
CA LEU A 140 -23.03 23.81 19.58
C LEU A 140 -23.42 22.35 19.87
N THR A 141 -24.63 21.97 19.45
CA THR A 141 -25.28 20.68 19.75
C THR A 141 -25.37 19.71 18.57
N THR A 142 -24.65 19.94 17.46
CA THR A 142 -24.70 19.05 16.28
C THR A 142 -23.71 17.87 16.29
N HIS A 143 -22.93 17.67 17.36
CA HIS A 143 -21.91 16.59 17.43
C HIS A 143 -21.99 15.71 18.69
N LEU A 144 -23.18 15.48 19.24
CA LEU A 144 -23.35 14.59 20.41
C LEU A 144 -23.84 13.17 20.07
N THR A 145 -24.17 12.86 18.81
CA THR A 145 -24.48 11.48 18.36
C THR A 145 -23.23 10.67 18.03
N SER A 146 -22.11 11.35 17.79
CA SER A 146 -20.78 10.80 17.48
C SER A 146 -20.13 10.01 18.64
N LEU A 147 -20.83 9.73 19.74
CA LEU A 147 -20.25 9.01 20.89
C LEU A 147 -20.50 7.50 20.85
N PHE A 148 -21.36 7.01 19.95
CA PHE A 148 -21.79 5.60 19.95
C PHE A 148 -21.52 4.84 18.64
N SER A 149 -20.92 5.51 17.66
CA SER A 149 -20.56 4.89 16.38
C SER A 149 -19.10 4.39 16.42
N PRO A 150 -18.78 3.20 15.87
CA PRO A 150 -17.41 2.72 15.81
C PRO A 150 -16.53 3.70 15.02
N GLY A 151 -15.51 4.27 15.67
CA GLY A 151 -14.45 4.98 14.97
C GLY A 151 -13.51 3.96 14.33
N PHE A 152 -13.17 4.13 13.06
CA PHE A 152 -12.19 3.33 12.32
C PHE A 152 -10.95 4.17 12.00
N SER A 153 -9.79 3.52 11.90
CA SER A 153 -8.54 4.21 11.59
C SER A 153 -8.57 4.76 10.17
N TRP A 154 -7.89 5.89 9.93
CA TRP A 154 -7.91 6.53 8.61
C TRP A 154 -7.25 5.68 7.52
N TYR A 155 -6.40 4.73 7.87
CA TYR A 155 -5.76 3.82 6.91
C TYR A 155 -6.56 2.54 6.62
N ASP A 156 -7.76 2.40 7.19
CA ASP A 156 -8.56 1.19 7.02
C ASP A 156 -8.95 1.00 5.55
N GLN A 157 -8.80 -0.24 5.10
CA GLN A 157 -9.15 -0.67 3.74
C GLN A 157 -10.62 -1.03 3.64
N TRP A 158 -11.27 -1.31 4.77
CA TRP A 158 -12.66 -1.73 4.83
C TRP A 158 -13.34 -1.18 6.07
N TYR A 159 -14.49 -0.54 5.85
CA TYR A 159 -15.38 -0.03 6.88
C TYR A 159 -16.58 -1.00 6.97
N PRO A 160 -16.62 -1.94 7.94
CA PRO A 160 -17.56 -3.06 7.92
C PRO A 160 -18.97 -2.71 8.38
N THR A 161 -19.16 -1.56 9.02
CA THR A 161 -20.45 -1.14 9.58
C THR A 161 -20.67 0.34 9.31
N THR A 162 -21.94 0.74 9.31
CA THR A 162 -22.30 2.15 9.19
C THR A 162 -21.68 2.95 10.33
N SER A 163 -21.05 4.07 10.00
CA SER A 163 -20.59 5.03 11.00
C SER A 163 -20.89 6.48 10.64
N ASP A 164 -20.93 7.36 11.64
CA ASP A 164 -21.17 8.78 11.42
C ASP A 164 -20.06 9.42 10.56
N ARG A 165 -18.82 8.95 10.73
CA ARG A 165 -17.65 9.47 9.99
C ARG A 165 -17.55 8.93 8.57
N TYR A 166 -17.77 7.62 8.40
CA TYR A 166 -17.48 6.94 7.14
C TYR A 166 -18.76 6.60 6.34
N GLY A 167 -19.94 6.80 6.91
CA GLY A 167 -21.20 6.46 6.26
C GLY A 167 -21.41 4.94 6.19
N PRO A 168 -22.13 4.41 5.17
CA PRO A 168 -22.46 2.99 5.06
C PRO A 168 -21.21 2.11 4.86
N PRO A 169 -21.30 0.78 5.05
CA PRO A 169 -20.17 -0.12 4.85
C PRO A 169 -19.58 -0.03 3.44
N HIS A 170 -18.26 0.06 3.34
CA HIS A 170 -17.56 0.20 2.07
C HIS A 170 -16.05 -0.06 2.18
N ALA A 171 -15.39 -0.24 1.04
CA ALA A 171 -13.93 -0.26 0.94
C ALA A 171 -13.34 1.16 0.92
N GLY A 172 -12.15 1.33 1.48
CA GLY A 172 -11.34 2.54 1.33
C GLY A 172 -10.62 2.60 -0.03
N PRO A 173 -10.11 3.78 -0.46
CA PRO A 173 -9.41 3.94 -1.73
C PRO A 173 -8.17 3.04 -1.87
N SER A 174 -7.59 2.61 -0.75
CA SER A 174 -6.40 1.76 -0.69
C SER A 174 -6.67 0.27 -0.95
N PHE A 175 -7.93 -0.16 -1.04
CA PHE A 175 -8.30 -1.56 -1.28
C PHE A 175 -7.73 -2.10 -2.61
N VAL A 176 -7.68 -1.27 -3.66
CA VAL A 176 -7.17 -1.67 -4.98
C VAL A 176 -5.69 -2.07 -4.96
N ALA A 177 -4.92 -1.64 -3.94
CA ALA A 177 -3.54 -2.09 -3.75
C ALA A 177 -3.46 -3.60 -3.49
N LEU A 178 -4.43 -4.17 -2.75
CA LEU A 178 -4.46 -5.61 -2.48
C LEU A 178 -4.58 -6.41 -3.78
N LEU A 179 -5.36 -5.91 -4.74
CA LEU A 179 -5.56 -6.55 -6.04
C LEU A 179 -4.27 -6.50 -6.86
N LEU A 180 -3.61 -5.35 -6.93
CA LEU A 180 -2.31 -5.20 -7.58
C LEU A 180 -1.27 -6.14 -6.96
N ILE A 181 -1.12 -6.12 -5.63
CA ILE A 181 -0.15 -6.96 -4.90
C ILE A 181 -0.43 -8.44 -5.18
N THR A 182 -1.70 -8.87 -5.06
CA THR A 182 -2.10 -10.27 -5.24
C THR A 182 -1.81 -10.75 -6.66
N GLU A 183 -2.17 -9.97 -7.68
CA GLU A 183 -1.90 -10.35 -9.07
C GLU A 183 -0.38 -10.30 -9.39
N THR A 184 0.38 -9.40 -8.75
CA THR A 184 1.84 -9.30 -8.89
C THR A 184 2.53 -10.56 -8.37
N ILE A 185 2.22 -10.99 -7.14
CA ILE A 185 2.82 -12.19 -6.53
C ILE A 185 2.29 -13.48 -7.17
N GLY A 186 0.98 -13.55 -7.43
CA GLY A 186 0.33 -14.73 -8.00
C GLY A 186 0.11 -15.88 -7.01
N SER A 187 -0.53 -16.94 -7.49
CA SER A 187 -0.98 -18.09 -6.70
C SER A 187 -0.08 -19.32 -6.78
N SER A 188 1.07 -19.23 -7.45
CA SER A 188 1.96 -20.38 -7.67
C SER A 188 2.71 -20.84 -6.42
N HIS A 189 2.84 -19.95 -5.43
CA HIS A 189 3.75 -20.09 -4.27
C HIS A 189 5.22 -20.33 -4.65
N LYS A 190 5.61 -20.03 -5.90
CA LYS A 190 6.97 -20.23 -6.44
C LYS A 190 7.56 -18.95 -7.03
N SER A 191 6.87 -17.83 -6.86
CA SER A 191 7.30 -16.54 -7.38
C SER A 191 8.56 -16.05 -6.67
N GLN A 192 9.48 -15.51 -7.45
CA GLN A 192 10.66 -14.78 -6.99
C GLN A 192 10.56 -13.34 -7.46
N ILE A 193 10.83 -12.38 -6.59
CA ILE A 193 10.67 -10.95 -6.84
C ILE A 193 12.00 -10.23 -6.64
N SER A 194 12.27 -9.24 -7.50
CA SER A 194 13.40 -8.33 -7.34
C SER A 194 12.96 -6.90 -7.64
N LEU A 195 13.45 -5.95 -6.84
CA LEU A 195 13.45 -4.54 -7.20
C LEU A 195 14.46 -4.34 -8.34
N ILE A 196 14.08 -3.59 -9.37
CA ILE A 196 14.94 -3.17 -10.47
C ILE A 196 15.40 -1.73 -10.18
N PRO A 197 16.71 -1.47 -10.02
CA PRO A 197 17.21 -0.14 -9.72
C PRO A 197 16.92 0.87 -10.84
N THR A 198 16.36 2.02 -10.47
CA THR A 198 15.95 3.11 -11.35
C THR A 198 16.55 4.44 -10.87
N PRO A 199 17.88 4.59 -10.75
CA PRO A 199 18.51 5.76 -10.10
C PRO A 199 18.17 7.10 -10.79
N ALA A 200 17.86 7.09 -12.09
CA ALA A 200 17.42 8.27 -12.83
C ALA A 200 15.96 8.68 -12.53
N PHE A 201 15.17 7.77 -11.94
CA PHE A 201 13.75 7.95 -11.63
C PHE A 201 13.50 7.54 -10.17
N PRO A 202 13.94 8.33 -9.17
CA PRO A 202 13.95 7.94 -7.77
C PRO A 202 12.56 7.69 -7.17
N GLN A 203 11.49 8.17 -7.81
CA GLN A 203 10.09 7.90 -7.42
C GLN A 203 9.43 6.76 -8.21
N LEU A 204 10.18 6.07 -9.06
CA LEU A 204 9.69 4.93 -9.82
C LEU A 204 10.17 3.63 -9.17
N ALA A 205 9.25 2.84 -8.63
CA ALA A 205 9.53 1.50 -8.13
C ALA A 205 9.16 0.47 -9.21
N VAL A 206 10.11 -0.39 -9.59
CA VAL A 206 9.90 -1.43 -10.61
C VAL A 206 10.24 -2.78 -10.01
N TYR A 207 9.25 -3.67 -9.95
CA TYR A 207 9.39 -5.01 -9.40
C TYR A 207 9.22 -6.05 -10.50
N ALA A 208 10.27 -6.82 -10.76
CA ALA A 208 10.21 -7.96 -11.67
C ALA A 208 9.89 -9.24 -10.89
N VAL A 209 8.93 -10.02 -11.38
CA VAL A 209 8.50 -11.27 -10.78
C VAL A 209 8.70 -12.42 -11.75
N TRP A 210 9.53 -13.38 -11.36
CA TRP A 210 9.69 -14.67 -12.05
C TRP A 210 8.80 -15.70 -11.38
N ASP A 211 7.96 -16.37 -12.18
CA ASP A 211 7.08 -17.42 -11.70
C ASP A 211 7.18 -18.61 -12.66
N PRO A 212 7.74 -19.77 -12.24
CA PRO A 212 7.94 -20.91 -13.13
C PRO A 212 6.64 -21.64 -13.49
N VAL A 213 5.52 -21.34 -12.83
CA VAL A 213 4.19 -21.88 -13.19
C VAL A 213 3.55 -20.98 -14.25
N ALA A 214 3.64 -19.67 -14.09
CA ALA A 214 3.10 -18.72 -15.08
C ALA A 214 3.98 -18.61 -16.33
N ARG A 215 5.30 -18.75 -16.20
CA ARG A 215 6.29 -18.65 -17.28
C ARG A 215 7.30 -19.81 -17.25
N PRO A 216 6.89 -21.04 -17.65
CA PRO A 216 7.71 -22.26 -17.49
C PRO A 216 9.05 -22.25 -18.24
N GLU A 217 9.13 -21.55 -19.37
CA GLU A 217 10.33 -21.46 -20.20
C GLU A 217 11.46 -20.65 -19.54
N ARG A 218 11.16 -19.89 -18.45
CA ARG A 218 12.13 -19.13 -17.67
C ARG A 218 12.99 -18.15 -18.49
N ASP A 219 12.44 -17.69 -19.61
CA ASP A 219 13.06 -16.79 -20.58
C ASP A 219 12.86 -15.30 -20.24
N GLY A 220 12.41 -15.00 -19.02
CA GLY A 220 12.15 -13.63 -18.54
C GLY A 220 11.24 -13.61 -17.32
N PRO A 221 10.84 -12.42 -16.84
CA PRO A 221 9.86 -12.29 -15.78
C PRO A 221 8.47 -12.71 -16.30
N ALA A 222 7.67 -13.33 -15.43
CA ALA A 222 6.25 -13.59 -15.71
C ALA A 222 5.44 -12.29 -15.61
N ARG A 223 5.83 -11.40 -14.70
CA ARG A 223 5.16 -10.14 -14.41
C ARG A 223 6.15 -9.04 -14.10
N VAL A 224 5.78 -7.80 -14.41
CA VAL A 224 6.49 -6.59 -13.95
C VAL A 224 5.45 -5.63 -13.37
N ALA A 225 5.59 -5.31 -12.08
CA ALA A 225 4.83 -4.24 -11.42
C ALA A 225 5.63 -2.95 -11.44
N VAL A 226 4.99 -1.84 -11.80
CA VAL A 226 5.58 -0.51 -11.87
C VAL A 226 4.71 0.43 -11.05
N LEU A 227 5.30 1.11 -10.07
CA LEU A 227 4.63 2.13 -9.28
C LEU A 227 5.34 3.45 -9.52
N ASN A 228 4.62 4.42 -10.08
CA ASN A 228 5.13 5.77 -10.24
C ASN A 228 4.58 6.65 -9.10
N LEU A 229 5.44 6.90 -8.12
CA LEU A 229 5.14 7.64 -6.90
C LEU A 229 5.29 9.16 -7.08
N ALA A 230 5.61 9.62 -8.30
CA ALA A 230 5.57 11.05 -8.63
C ALA A 230 4.19 11.64 -8.29
N THR A 231 4.19 12.75 -7.56
CA THR A 231 2.96 13.32 -7.01
C THR A 231 2.12 13.98 -8.10
N ARG A 232 0.94 13.41 -8.36
CA ARG A 232 -0.14 14.02 -9.11
C ARG A 232 -1.40 14.07 -8.23
N ASN A 233 -1.86 15.26 -7.88
CA ASN A 233 -3.07 15.50 -7.11
C ASN A 233 -4.27 15.78 -8.03
N VAL A 234 -5.48 15.76 -7.49
CA VAL A 234 -6.72 16.02 -8.25
C VAL A 234 -6.68 17.39 -8.93
N THR A 235 -6.08 18.39 -8.29
CA THR A 235 -5.97 19.76 -8.80
C THR A 235 -4.75 20.01 -9.69
N THR A 236 -3.89 19.02 -9.91
CA THR A 236 -2.68 19.18 -10.74
C THR A 236 -3.09 19.52 -12.18
N THR A 237 -2.62 20.66 -12.66
CA THR A 237 -2.75 21.11 -14.06
C THR A 237 -1.37 21.14 -14.71
N GLY A 238 -1.25 20.76 -15.98
CA GLY A 238 0.04 20.75 -16.71
C GLY A 238 0.48 19.36 -17.19
N GLU A 239 1.73 19.25 -17.64
CA GLU A 239 2.30 17.98 -18.08
C GLU A 239 2.40 16.98 -16.92
N GLU A 240 1.78 15.81 -17.09
CA GLU A 240 1.85 14.73 -16.12
C GLU A 240 3.25 14.11 -16.16
N GLU A 241 3.97 14.12 -15.03
CA GLU A 241 5.21 13.36 -14.90
C GLU A 241 4.91 11.90 -15.25
N SER A 242 5.48 11.42 -16.34
CA SER A 242 5.25 10.07 -16.84
C SER A 242 6.56 9.43 -17.24
N VAL A 243 6.64 8.11 -17.05
CA VAL A 243 7.80 7.32 -17.44
C VAL A 243 7.39 6.29 -18.47
N VAL A 244 8.22 6.11 -19.50
CA VAL A 244 8.04 5.08 -20.52
C VAL A 244 9.00 3.94 -20.25
N LEU A 245 8.46 2.74 -20.08
CA LEU A 245 9.26 1.51 -19.93
C LEU A 245 9.21 0.72 -21.23
N ASP A 246 10.38 0.31 -21.73
CA ASP A 246 10.50 -0.63 -22.85
C ASP A 246 10.65 -2.05 -22.31
N LEU A 247 9.61 -2.85 -22.55
CA LEU A 247 9.50 -4.24 -22.12
C LEU A 247 9.39 -5.20 -23.31
N GLY A 248 9.67 -4.70 -24.53
CA GLY A 248 9.48 -5.45 -25.77
C GLY A 248 10.30 -6.73 -25.83
N ALA A 249 11.48 -6.74 -25.20
CA ALA A 249 12.35 -7.90 -25.09
C ALA A 249 11.70 -9.11 -24.38
N TYR A 250 10.72 -8.86 -23.50
CA TYR A 250 10.06 -9.92 -22.72
C TYR A 250 8.75 -10.42 -23.33
N VAL A 251 8.26 -9.77 -24.39
CA VAL A 251 7.02 -10.15 -25.08
C VAL A 251 7.23 -11.41 -25.92
N ARG A 252 6.46 -12.46 -25.63
CA ARG A 252 6.52 -13.71 -26.38
C ARG A 252 5.98 -13.54 -27.80
N LYS A 253 6.75 -14.00 -28.79
CA LYS A 253 6.32 -14.03 -30.20
C LYS A 253 5.07 -14.92 -30.34
N LYS A 254 4.12 -14.50 -31.18
CA LYS A 254 2.91 -15.29 -31.49
C LYS A 254 3.30 -16.67 -32.02
N GLY A 255 2.83 -17.71 -31.33
CA GLY A 255 2.79 -19.07 -31.89
C GLY A 255 1.55 -19.23 -32.78
N ARG A 256 1.56 -20.21 -33.69
CA ARG A 256 0.40 -20.55 -34.53
C ARG A 256 -0.80 -20.93 -33.62
N GLY A 257 -1.80 -20.05 -33.51
CA GLY A 257 -3.13 -20.38 -32.97
C GLY A 257 -3.57 -19.75 -31.63
N GLY A 258 -2.81 -18.86 -30.98
CA GLY A 258 -3.22 -18.28 -29.68
C GLY A 258 -2.94 -16.78 -29.54
N LYS A 259 -3.81 -16.05 -28.80
CA LYS A 259 -3.60 -14.65 -28.40
C LYS A 259 -2.28 -14.56 -27.61
N LYS A 260 -1.21 -13.99 -28.20
CA LYS A 260 0.06 -13.73 -27.50
C LYS A 260 0.48 -12.28 -27.68
N GLY A 261 0.63 -11.62 -26.55
CA GLY A 261 1.04 -10.23 -26.36
C GLY A 261 1.00 -9.96 -24.86
N ALA A 262 1.84 -9.06 -24.36
CA ALA A 262 1.78 -8.70 -22.96
C ALA A 262 0.45 -8.01 -22.64
N VAL A 263 -0.11 -8.33 -21.48
CA VAL A 263 -1.35 -7.73 -20.97
C VAL A 263 -0.97 -6.73 -19.89
N VAL A 264 -1.62 -5.57 -19.89
CA VAL A 264 -1.37 -4.52 -18.92
C VAL A 264 -2.67 -4.20 -18.19
N LYS A 265 -2.58 -4.12 -16.86
CA LYS A 265 -3.62 -3.63 -15.96
C LYS A 265 -3.11 -2.41 -15.20
N ARG A 266 -4.00 -1.48 -14.89
CA ARG A 266 -3.67 -0.21 -14.23
C ARG A 266 -4.40 -0.06 -12.90
N MET A 267 -3.71 0.46 -11.90
CA MET A 267 -4.24 0.96 -10.65
C MET A 267 -4.22 2.48 -10.69
N THR A 268 -5.40 3.12 -10.75
CA THR A 268 -5.53 4.56 -11.05
C THR A 268 -6.51 5.26 -10.12
N SER A 269 -6.38 6.58 -10.03
CA SER A 269 -7.35 7.49 -9.39
C SER A 269 -7.19 8.90 -9.98
N PRO A 270 -8.14 9.84 -9.80
CA PRO A 270 -7.99 11.23 -10.25
C PRO A 270 -6.79 11.95 -9.63
N GLY A 271 -6.29 11.51 -8.48
CA GLY A 271 -5.09 12.05 -7.85
C GLY A 271 -4.69 11.25 -6.62
N LEU A 272 -3.48 11.51 -6.10
CA LEU A 272 -2.93 10.89 -4.90
C LEU A 272 -3.75 11.21 -3.64
N ASP A 273 -4.31 12.42 -3.61
CA ASP A 273 -5.13 12.98 -2.55
C ASP A 273 -6.63 12.59 -2.68
N SER A 274 -7.00 11.81 -3.70
CA SER A 274 -8.38 11.37 -3.88
C SER A 274 -8.84 10.47 -2.74
N THR A 275 -9.94 10.83 -2.10
CA THR A 275 -10.59 10.06 -1.02
C THR A 275 -11.80 9.26 -1.51
N ASP A 276 -12.25 9.43 -2.75
CA ASP A 276 -13.41 8.73 -3.29
C ASP A 276 -13.01 7.35 -3.84
N THR A 277 -13.34 6.29 -3.10
CA THR A 277 -13.06 4.91 -3.52
C THR A 277 -13.73 4.53 -4.84
N ARG A 278 -14.81 5.20 -5.27
CA ARG A 278 -15.44 4.92 -6.59
C ARG A 278 -14.57 5.33 -7.76
N THR A 279 -13.61 6.22 -7.52
CA THR A 279 -12.67 6.70 -8.52
C THR A 279 -11.31 5.99 -8.45
N ALA A 280 -11.01 5.32 -7.34
CA ALA A 280 -9.86 4.42 -7.23
C ALA A 280 -10.18 3.09 -7.92
N THR A 281 -9.45 2.77 -8.99
CA THR A 281 -9.74 1.58 -9.80
C THR A 281 -8.56 0.64 -9.91
N TRP A 282 -8.87 -0.65 -10.02
CA TRP A 282 -7.97 -1.69 -10.51
C TRP A 282 -8.54 -2.23 -11.82
N ALA A 283 -7.75 -2.16 -12.91
CA ALA A 283 -8.18 -2.55 -14.25
C ALA A 283 -9.53 -1.93 -14.64
N GLY A 284 -9.75 -0.64 -14.32
CA GLY A 284 -10.99 0.08 -14.65
C GLY A 284 -12.20 -0.25 -13.77
N GLN A 285 -12.05 -1.09 -12.73
CA GLN A 285 -13.11 -1.43 -11.78
C GLN A 285 -12.86 -0.81 -10.42
N HIS A 286 -13.90 -0.28 -9.79
CA HIS A 286 -13.87 0.15 -8.38
C HIS A 286 -14.53 -0.89 -7.48
N PHE A 287 -14.21 -0.85 -6.17
CA PHE A 287 -14.60 -1.90 -5.21
C PHE A 287 -15.31 -1.35 -3.98
N TRP A 288 -16.06 -0.24 -4.14
CA TRP A 288 -16.77 0.45 -3.06
C TRP A 288 -17.56 -0.52 -2.16
N ASP A 289 -18.32 -1.45 -2.72
CA ASP A 289 -19.15 -2.42 -2.00
C ASP A 289 -18.46 -3.78 -1.79
N GLY A 290 -17.13 -3.84 -1.99
CA GLY A 290 -16.35 -5.07 -1.91
C GLY A 290 -16.47 -5.98 -3.14
N LYS A 291 -17.18 -5.54 -4.18
CA LYS A 291 -17.33 -6.27 -5.46
C LYS A 291 -16.80 -5.42 -6.60
N PRO A 292 -16.33 -6.06 -7.69
CA PRO A 292 -15.93 -5.31 -8.89
C PRO A 292 -17.14 -4.60 -9.50
N ASN A 293 -17.05 -3.27 -9.62
CA ASN A 293 -18.01 -2.43 -10.30
C ASN A 293 -17.37 -1.77 -11.53
N GLY A 294 -18.07 -1.82 -12.66
CA GLY A 294 -17.53 -1.39 -13.96
C GLY A 294 -16.99 -2.57 -14.78
N LYS A 295 -16.40 -2.27 -15.94
CA LYS A 295 -15.84 -3.28 -16.84
C LYS A 295 -14.34 -3.41 -16.60
N GLU A 296 -13.85 -4.64 -16.54
CA GLU A 296 -12.41 -4.88 -16.54
C GLU A 296 -11.81 -4.38 -17.87
N VAL A 297 -10.78 -3.55 -17.75
CA VAL A 297 -10.03 -2.96 -18.85
C VAL A 297 -8.62 -3.50 -18.81
N THR A 298 -8.22 -4.13 -19.91
CA THR A 298 -6.85 -4.55 -20.16
C THR A 298 -6.36 -3.92 -21.45
N GLU A 299 -5.07 -3.62 -21.51
CA GLU A 299 -4.42 -3.08 -22.71
C GLU A 299 -3.20 -3.93 -23.08
N GLY A 300 -2.68 -3.72 -24.28
CA GLY A 300 -1.41 -4.30 -24.72
C GLY A 300 -0.31 -3.25 -24.71
N LEU A 301 0.94 -3.70 -24.72
CA LEU A 301 2.09 -2.80 -24.92
C LEU A 301 2.05 -2.15 -26.31
N VAL A 302 2.40 -0.86 -26.39
CA VAL A 302 2.51 -0.11 -27.65
C VAL A 302 3.97 -0.14 -28.09
N ASN A 303 4.28 -0.84 -29.19
CA ASN A 303 5.66 -1.06 -29.65
C ASN A 303 6.58 -1.64 -28.57
N GLY A 304 6.05 -2.54 -27.73
CA GLY A 304 6.79 -3.12 -26.59
C GLY A 304 6.88 -2.21 -25.37
N LYS A 305 6.30 -1.01 -25.41
CA LYS A 305 6.40 0.00 -24.36
C LYS A 305 5.10 0.20 -23.60
N VAL A 306 5.22 0.65 -22.36
CA VAL A 306 4.11 1.14 -21.53
C VAL A 306 4.48 2.48 -20.93
N THR A 307 3.54 3.42 -20.97
CA THR A 307 3.65 4.72 -20.28
C THR A 307 2.94 4.62 -18.93
N VAL A 308 3.62 5.08 -17.88
CA VAL A 308 3.11 5.09 -16.50
C VAL A 308 3.12 6.52 -15.97
N LYS A 309 1.94 7.04 -15.66
CA LYS A 309 1.73 8.42 -15.17
C LYS A 309 2.07 8.54 -13.69
N GLY A 310 2.29 9.75 -13.20
CA GLY A 310 2.41 10.04 -11.78
C GLY A 310 1.14 9.66 -11.03
N SER A 311 1.30 9.17 -9.81
CA SER A 311 0.23 8.58 -8.99
C SER A 311 -0.46 7.42 -9.70
N GLU A 312 0.30 6.48 -10.28
CA GLU A 312 -0.24 5.31 -10.99
C GLU A 312 0.55 4.04 -10.64
N GLY A 313 -0.18 2.91 -10.55
CA GLY A 313 0.41 1.58 -10.55
C GLY A 313 0.07 0.84 -11.84
N VAL A 314 1.00 0.07 -12.38
CA VAL A 314 0.81 -0.74 -13.59
C VAL A 314 1.35 -2.14 -13.35
N LEU A 315 0.62 -3.15 -13.80
CA LEU A 315 1.07 -4.54 -13.81
C LEU A 315 1.04 -5.07 -15.23
N VAL A 316 2.20 -5.54 -15.69
CA VAL A 316 2.40 -6.15 -17.02
C VAL A 316 2.56 -7.65 -16.85
N PHE A 317 1.80 -8.44 -17.61
CA PHE A 317 1.87 -9.90 -17.68
C PHE A 317 2.45 -10.33 -19.03
N PHE A 318 3.37 -11.29 -19.05
CA PHE A 318 4.09 -11.73 -20.26
C PHE A 318 3.78 -13.17 -20.70
#